data_AF-A0AAW2Y888-F1
#
_entry.id   AF-A0AAW2Y888-F1
#
_cell.length_a   1.000
_cell.length_b   1.000
_cell.length_c   1.000
_cell.angle_alpha   90.00
_cell.angle_beta   90.00
_cell.angle_gamma   90.00
#
_symmetry.space_group_name_H-M   'P 1'
#
loop_
_entity.id
_entity.type
_entity.pdbx_description
1 polymer ?
#
loop_
_entity_poly.entity_id
_entity_poly.type
_entity_poly.pdbx_seq_one_letter_code
_entity_poly.pdbx_strand_id
1 'polypeptide(L)'
;MEALMMEFLRDSVDMFAWSPSDFKGIDPEVIVHSLNVDPIAKLVKKKKRSFGVERNNIIEEEMNKLLDTGYVSEVQYPEWLSNVVIVPKSSGK
;
A
#
# COMPACT_ATOMS: atom_id res chain seq x y z
N MET A 1 15.90 9.71 35.76
CA MET A 1 15.32 8.43 35.32
C MET A 1 14.56 8.60 34.00
N GLU A 2 13.62 9.55 33.91
CA GLU A 2 12.90 9.84 32.65
C GLU A 2 13.80 10.27 31.48
N ALA A 3 14.81 11.12 31.74
CA ALA A 3 15.75 11.57 30.70
C ALA A 3 16.56 10.41 30.09
N LEU A 4 17.03 9.48 30.92
CA LEU A 4 17.76 8.27 30.51
C LEU A 4 16.87 7.33 29.67
N MET A 5 15.58 7.23 30.02
CA MET A 5 14.63 6.41 29.28
C MET A 5 14.29 7.03 27.92
N MET A 6 14.12 8.35 27.86
CA MET A 6 13.92 9.08 26.61
C MET A 6 15.14 8.99 25.68
N GLU A 7 16.35 9.06 26.23
CA GLU A 7 17.61 8.93 25.49
C GLU A 7 17.74 7.50 24.92
N PHE A 8 17.52 6.47 25.75
CA PHE A 8 17.49 5.08 25.30
C PHE A 8 16.47 4.82 24.18
N LEU A 9 15.26 5.39 24.28
CA LEU A 9 14.23 5.23 23.25
C LEU A 9 14.58 5.97 21.95
N ARG A 10 15.30 7.09 22.03
CA ARG A 10 15.79 7.81 20.83
C ARG A 10 16.94 7.07 20.16
N ASP A 11 17.80 6.44 20.94
CA ASP A 11 18.94 5.67 20.44
C ASP A 11 18.51 4.32 19.84
N SER A 12 17.31 3.82 20.18
CA SER A 12 16.74 2.57 19.69
C SER A 12 15.56 2.76 18.71
N VAL A 13 15.48 3.93 18.07
CA VAL A 13 14.41 4.25 17.10
C VAL A 13 14.34 3.20 15.98
N ASP A 14 15.46 2.63 15.56
CA ASP A 14 15.54 1.55 14.57
C ASP A 14 14.85 0.25 15.02
N MET A 15 14.83 -0.05 16.32
CA MET A 15 14.12 -1.21 16.87
C MET A 15 12.60 -1.00 17.00
N PHE A 16 12.15 0.25 17.18
CA PHE A 16 10.76 0.58 17.52
C PHE A 16 9.96 1.27 16.40
N ALA A 17 10.64 1.87 15.42
CA ALA A 17 10.01 2.59 14.31
C ALA A 17 10.22 1.84 13.01
N TRP A 18 9.33 0.87 12.73
CA TRP A 18 9.27 0.24 11.42
C TRP A 18 8.87 1.27 10.37
N SER A 19 9.81 1.59 9.50
CA SER A 19 9.57 2.29 8.25
C SER A 19 8.91 1.33 7.25
N PRO A 20 8.16 1.83 6.25
CA PRO A 20 7.65 1.01 5.16
C PRO A 20 8.73 0.18 4.45
N SER A 21 9.98 0.67 4.44
CA SER A 21 11.17 -0.01 3.90
C SER A 21 11.69 -1.17 4.76
N ASP A 22 11.37 -1.22 6.05
CA ASP A 22 11.79 -2.32 6.94
C ASP A 22 10.96 -3.59 6.69
N PHE A 23 9.78 -3.45 6.12
CA PHE A 23 8.95 -4.56 5.66
C PHE A 23 9.44 -5.06 4.30
N LYS A 24 10.56 -5.78 4.31
CA LYS A 24 10.88 -6.67 3.19
C LYS A 24 9.81 -7.76 3.18
N GLY A 25 8.87 -7.66 2.25
CA GLY A 25 7.83 -8.67 2.06
C GLY A 25 8.43 -10.07 1.97
N ILE A 26 7.59 -11.10 2.14
CA ILE A 26 8.05 -12.48 1.95
C ILE A 26 8.30 -12.68 0.46
N ASP A 27 9.44 -13.28 0.13
CA ASP A 27 9.81 -13.59 -1.24
C ASP A 27 8.69 -14.43 -1.90
N PRO A 28 8.13 -14.00 -3.05
CA PRO A 28 7.14 -14.79 -3.78
C PRO A 28 7.63 -16.20 -4.16
N GLU A 29 8.93 -16.43 -4.26
CA GLU A 29 9.46 -17.79 -4.47
C GLU A 29 9.26 -18.70 -3.25
N VAL A 30 9.15 -18.12 -2.05
CA VAL A 30 8.94 -18.87 -0.80
C VAL A 30 7.46 -19.18 -0.61
N ILE A 31 6.59 -18.17 -0.70
CA ILE A 31 5.15 -18.37 -0.53
C ILE A 31 4.37 -17.23 -1.19
N VAL A 32 3.32 -17.60 -1.95
CA VAL A 32 2.34 -16.67 -2.50
C VAL A 32 0.96 -17.08 -2.01
N HIS A 33 0.16 -16.09 -1.61
CA HIS A 33 -1.25 -16.33 -1.38
C HIS A 33 -2.01 -16.38 -2.71
N SER A 34 -2.60 -17.53 -3.02
CA SER A 34 -3.53 -17.67 -4.13
C SER A 34 -4.96 -17.51 -3.63
N LEU A 35 -5.70 -16.58 -4.23
CA LEU A 35 -7.12 -16.41 -3.94
C LEU A 35 -7.91 -17.59 -4.52
N ASN A 36 -8.71 -18.26 -3.69
CA ASN A 36 -9.61 -19.31 -4.14
C ASN A 36 -10.87 -18.70 -4.80
N VAL A 37 -10.76 -18.38 -6.09
CA VAL A 37 -11.84 -17.78 -6.88
C VAL A 37 -12.57 -18.86 -7.67
N ASP A 38 -13.89 -18.74 -7.78
CA ASP A 38 -14.70 -19.61 -8.66
C ASP A 38 -14.24 -19.42 -10.13
N PRO A 39 -13.78 -20.49 -10.82
CA PRO A 39 -13.33 -20.40 -12.21
C PRO A 39 -14.41 -19.94 -13.20
N ILE A 40 -15.69 -20.07 -12.83
CA ILE A 40 -16.83 -19.68 -13.68
C ILE A 40 -17.22 -18.22 -13.40
N ALA A 41 -16.67 -17.60 -12.35
CA ALA A 41 -16.97 -16.22 -12.03
C ALA A 41 -16.54 -15.27 -13.15
N LYS A 42 -17.45 -14.36 -13.51
CA LYS A 42 -17.19 -13.37 -14.55
C LYS A 42 -16.18 -12.34 -14.06
N LEU A 43 -15.07 -12.20 -14.76
CA LEU A 43 -14.11 -11.11 -14.56
C LEU A 43 -14.74 -9.78 -14.98
N VAL A 44 -14.61 -8.76 -14.14
CA VAL A 44 -15.22 -7.44 -14.36
C VAL A 44 -14.15 -6.36 -14.45
N LYS A 45 -14.09 -5.70 -15.61
CA LYS A 45 -13.30 -4.49 -15.82
C LYS A 45 -14.18 -3.26 -15.63
N LYS A 46 -14.09 -2.62 -14.46
CA LYS A 46 -14.83 -1.38 -14.19
C LYS A 46 -14.24 -0.23 -15.00
N LYS A 47 -15.11 0.62 -15.55
CA LYS A 47 -14.70 1.87 -16.21
C LYS A 47 -14.03 2.79 -15.18
N LYS A 48 -12.84 3.31 -15.52
CA LYS A 48 -12.09 4.26 -14.68
C LYS A 48 -12.98 5.44 -14.31
N ARG A 49 -13.08 5.73 -13.01
CA ARG A 49 -13.76 6.93 -12.50
C ARG A 49 -12.85 8.15 -12.73
N SER A 50 -13.43 9.24 -13.22
CA SER A 50 -12.75 10.53 -13.28
C SER A 50 -12.88 11.23 -11.93
N PHE A 51 -11.79 11.79 -11.42
CA PHE A 51 -11.78 12.63 -10.23
C PHE A 51 -11.29 14.03 -10.57
N GLY A 52 -11.59 14.99 -9.70
CA GLY A 52 -11.02 16.34 -9.78
C GLY A 52 -9.51 16.33 -9.51
N VAL A 53 -8.83 17.41 -9.90
CA VAL A 53 -7.36 17.54 -9.85
C VAL A 53 -6.80 17.22 -8.46
N GLU A 54 -7.37 17.83 -7.41
CA GLU A 54 -6.94 17.61 -6.02
C GLU A 54 -6.96 16.12 -5.63
N ARG A 55 -8.03 15.42 -5.97
CA ARG A 55 -8.18 13.98 -5.68
C ARG A 55 -7.25 13.11 -6.51
N ASN A 56 -6.98 13.48 -7.76
CA ASN A 56 -6.01 12.76 -8.58
C ASN A 56 -4.60 12.88 -8.00
N ASN A 57 -4.21 14.06 -7.50
CA ASN A 57 -2.91 14.25 -6.87
C ASN A 57 -2.73 13.34 -5.64
N ILE A 58 -3.77 13.22 -4.79
CA ILE A 58 -3.74 12.31 -3.64
C ILE A 58 -3.58 10.85 -4.09
N ILE A 59 -4.33 10.44 -5.13
CA ILE A 59 -4.23 9.07 -5.67
C ILE A 59 -2.81 8.82 -6.20
N GLU A 60 -2.22 9.77 -6.91
CA GLU A 60 -0.88 9.67 -7.48
C GLU A 60 0.19 9.60 -6.39
N GLU A 61 0.10 10.44 -5.35
CA GLU A 61 1.02 10.41 -4.22
C GLU A 61 1.00 9.07 -3.48
N GLU A 62 -0.19 8.54 -3.19
CA GLU A 62 -0.32 7.23 -2.54
C GLU A 62 0.09 6.08 -3.47
N MET A 63 -0.17 6.16 -4.77
CA MET A 63 0.32 5.17 -5.75
C MET A 63 1.83 5.12 -5.79
N ASN A 64 2.51 6.27 -5.86
CA ASN A 64 3.96 6.33 -5.87
C ASN A 64 4.56 5.73 -4.59
N LYS A 65 3.98 6.03 -3.41
CA LYS A 65 4.42 5.40 -2.15
C LYS A 65 4.33 3.88 -2.20
N LEU A 66 3.24 3.31 -2.72
CA LEU A 66 3.06 1.86 -2.81
C LEU A 66 4.00 1.20 -3.83
N LEU A 67 4.31 1.91 -4.93
CA LEU A 67 5.26 1.47 -5.95
C LEU A 67 6.69 1.49 -5.39
N ASP A 68 7.08 2.57 -4.71
CA ASP A 68 8.41 2.73 -4.11
C ASP A 68 8.70 1.69 -3.04
N THR A 69 7.68 1.26 -2.28
CA THR A 69 7.81 0.17 -1.30
C THR A 69 7.76 -1.22 -1.93
N GLY A 70 7.45 -1.34 -3.22
CA GLY A 70 7.32 -2.62 -3.92
C GLY A 70 6.08 -3.43 -3.52
N TYR A 71 5.07 -2.80 -2.91
CA TYR A 71 3.83 -3.47 -2.52
C TYR A 71 2.87 -3.69 -3.69
N VAL A 72 2.97 -2.84 -4.72
CA VAL A 72 2.23 -2.96 -5.96
C VAL A 72 3.19 -2.93 -7.14
N SER A 73 2.77 -3.54 -8.24
CA SER A 73 3.53 -3.57 -9.49
C SER A 73 2.60 -3.29 -10.67
N GLU A 74 3.17 -2.83 -11.78
CA GLU A 74 2.41 -2.66 -13.01
C GLU A 74 2.02 -4.01 -13.62
N VAL A 75 0.79 -4.08 -14.14
CA VAL A 75 0.26 -5.26 -14.84
C VAL A 75 -0.27 -4.82 -16.20
N GLN A 76 0.18 -5.49 -17.25
CA GLN A 76 -0.24 -5.23 -18.62
C GLN A 76 -1.53 -5.99 -18.94
N TYR A 77 -2.48 -5.29 -19.57
CA TYR A 77 -3.75 -5.85 -20.05
C TYR A 77 -4.56 -6.68 -19.03
N PRO A 78 -4.95 -6.11 -17.87
CA PRO A 78 -5.70 -6.86 -16.88
C PRO A 78 -7.12 -7.20 -17.36
N GLU A 79 -7.54 -8.44 -17.10
CA GLU A 79 -8.87 -8.97 -17.40
C GLU A 79 -9.95 -8.45 -16.42
N TRP A 80 -9.53 -8.01 -15.24
CA TRP A 80 -10.38 -7.38 -14.22
C TRP A 80 -9.77 -6.06 -13.75
N LEU A 81 -10.62 -5.11 -13.36
CA LEU A 81 -10.17 -3.81 -12.85
C LEU A 81 -11.21 -3.26 -11.88
N SER A 82 -10.75 -2.81 -10.71
CA SER A 82 -11.58 -2.10 -9.75
C SER A 82 -11.23 -0.61 -9.71
N ASN A 83 -12.20 0.22 -9.35
CA ASN A 83 -11.98 1.66 -9.19
C ASN A 83 -11.39 1.95 -7.80
N VAL A 84 -10.45 2.90 -7.75
CA VAL A 84 -9.93 3.47 -6.50
C VAL A 84 -11.04 4.25 -5.79
N VAL A 85 -11.05 4.18 -4.46
CA VAL A 85 -11.96 4.94 -3.61
C VAL A 85 -11.11 5.69 -2.59
N ILE A 86 -11.26 7.02 -2.56
CA ILE A 86 -10.58 7.87 -1.58
C ILE A 86 -11.44 7.87 -0.31
N VAL A 87 -10.81 7.57 0.82
CA VAL A 87 -11.44 7.59 2.14
C VAL A 87 -10.64 8.53 3.03
N PRO A 88 -11.24 9.58 3.61
CA PRO A 88 -10.53 10.47 4.53
C PRO A 88 -10.19 9.71 5.82
N LYS A 89 -8.93 9.78 6.24
CA LYS A 89 -8.52 9.24 7.55
C LYS A 89 -8.76 10.27 8.63
N SER A 90 -8.98 9.81 9.87
CA SER A 90 -9.14 10.66 11.05
C SER A 90 -7.92 11.53 11.35
N SER A 91 -6.75 11.20 10.79
CA SER A 91 -5.51 11.96 10.89
C SER A 91 -5.48 13.27 10.10
N GLY A 92 -6.53 13.60 9.32
CA GLY A 92 -6.58 14.82 8.51
C GLY A 92 -5.63 14.82 7.31
N LYS A 93 -5.06 13.65 6.98
CA LYS A 93 -4.34 13.34 5.75
C LYS A 93 -5.11 12.26 5.00
#